data_AF-A0A7C4GXN6-F1
#
_entry.id   AF-A0A7C4GXN6-F1
#
_cell.length_a   1.000
_cell.length_b   1.000
_cell.length_c   1.000
_cell.angle_alpha   90.00
_cell.angle_beta   90.00
_cell.angle_gamma   90.00
#
_symmetry.space_group_name_H-M   'P 1'
#
loop_
_entity.id
_entity.type
_entity.pdbx_description
1 polymer ?
#
loop_
_entity_poly.entity_id
_entity_poly.type
_entity_poly.pdbx_seq_one_letter_code
_entity_poly.pdbx_strand_id
1 'polypeptide(L)'
;MDMQVVNLTDRLGNSKMMSILRIQTCLLKSMVDYLLSRGFVWILPIMLAKSTDPLWPDPSYSIEKRVEVEIYGVKVKTMQSMIVHKRVLVSLGPEKIFILSPNIRIENRDRHATGRHLYEFTQLDLEVAYAKMNDIFRLFEEMIKKAVEDVKKERREDLELL
;
A
#
# COMPACT_ATOMS: atom_id res chain seq x y z
N MET A 1 -24.12 8.99 -17.64
CA MET A 1 -22.80 9.57 -17.31
C MET A 1 -22.63 9.41 -15.81
N ASP A 2 -21.69 8.57 -15.39
CA ASP A 2 -21.69 7.90 -14.08
C ASP A 2 -21.73 8.84 -12.86
N MET A 3 -22.61 8.48 -11.93
CA MET A 3 -22.84 9.13 -10.64
C MET A 3 -21.59 9.16 -9.72
N GLN A 4 -20.54 8.42 -10.07
CA GLN A 4 -19.25 8.44 -9.36
C GLN A 4 -18.37 9.63 -9.74
N VAL A 5 -18.34 10.05 -11.02
CA VAL A 5 -17.43 11.12 -11.49
C VAL A 5 -17.92 12.50 -11.03
N VAL A 6 -19.23 12.74 -11.03
CA VAL A 6 -19.83 14.01 -10.58
C VAL A 6 -19.57 14.25 -9.08
N ASN A 7 -19.64 13.19 -8.27
CA ASN A 7 -19.43 13.24 -6.81
C ASN A 7 -17.95 13.52 -6.43
N LEU A 8 -17.00 13.14 -7.29
CA LEU A 8 -15.57 13.37 -7.08
C LEU A 8 -15.20 14.86 -7.18
N THR A 9 -15.75 15.58 -8.15
CA THR A 9 -15.55 17.03 -8.31
C THR A 9 -16.06 17.81 -7.09
N ASP A 10 -17.25 17.49 -6.59
CA ASP A 10 -17.82 18.13 -5.40
C ASP A 10 -17.02 17.82 -4.13
N ARG A 11 -16.47 16.60 -4.03
CA ARG A 11 -15.61 16.19 -2.89
C ARG A 11 -14.23 16.82 -2.95
N LEU A 12 -13.64 16.99 -4.13
CA LEU A 12 -12.34 17.65 -4.31
C LEU A 12 -12.42 19.17 -4.10
N GLY A 13 -13.60 19.77 -4.34
CA GLY A 13 -13.88 21.16 -3.97
C GLY A 13 -13.94 21.41 -2.46
N ASN A 14 -13.97 20.35 -1.63
CA ASN A 14 -13.97 20.45 -0.17
C ASN A 14 -12.55 20.68 0.37
N SER A 15 -12.36 21.79 1.11
CA SER A 15 -11.09 22.15 1.74
C SER A 15 -10.53 21.06 2.67
N LYS A 16 -11.41 20.30 3.34
CA LYS A 16 -11.02 19.16 4.18
C LYS A 16 -10.41 18.03 3.37
N MET A 17 -11.02 17.67 2.24
CA MET A 17 -10.50 16.60 1.37
C MET A 17 -9.12 16.95 0.82
N MET A 18 -8.95 18.19 0.36
CA MET A 18 -7.66 18.67 -0.13
C MET A 18 -6.58 18.65 0.97
N SER A 19 -6.95 18.93 2.23
CA SER A 19 -6.05 18.84 3.37
C SER A 19 -5.61 17.40 3.62
N ILE A 20 -6.53 16.43 3.55
CA ILE A 20 -6.22 14.99 3.65
C ILE A 20 -5.22 14.58 2.57
N LEU A 21 -5.45 14.96 1.30
CA LEU A 21 -4.57 14.59 0.19
C LEU A 21 -3.17 15.22 0.32
N ARG A 22 -3.06 16.45 0.81
CA ARG A 22 -1.76 17.11 1.07
C ARG A 22 -1.01 16.44 2.22
N ILE A 23 -1.70 16.08 3.30
CA ILE A 23 -1.11 15.32 4.42
C ILE A 23 -0.63 13.96 3.93
N GLN A 24 -1.46 13.22 3.19
CA GLN A 24 -1.08 11.92 2.62
C GLN A 24 0.15 12.04 1.71
N THR A 25 0.21 13.07 0.88
CA THR A 25 1.36 13.33 0.00
C THR A 25 2.64 13.58 0.79
N CYS A 26 2.56 14.42 1.84
CA CYS A 26 3.70 14.70 2.73
C CYS A 26 4.18 13.42 3.45
N LEU A 27 3.24 12.63 3.98
CA LEU A 27 3.53 11.36 4.63
C LEU A 27 4.24 10.39 3.70
N LEU A 28 3.69 10.14 2.51
CA LEU A 28 4.30 9.23 1.53
C LEU A 28 5.68 9.71 1.07
N LYS A 29 5.82 11.01 0.80
CA LYS A 29 7.13 11.60 0.43
C LYS A 29 8.16 11.35 1.54
N SER A 30 7.82 11.63 2.80
CA SER A 30 8.73 11.43 3.93
C SER A 30 9.15 9.96 4.05
N MET A 31 8.21 9.03 3.96
CA MET A 31 8.50 7.59 4.01
C MET A 31 9.40 7.13 2.86
N VAL A 32 9.14 7.60 1.64
CA VAL A 32 9.96 7.27 0.46
C VAL A 32 11.37 7.85 0.60
N ASP A 33 11.51 9.14 0.94
CA ASP A 33 12.80 9.79 1.14
C ASP A 33 13.61 9.09 2.25
N TYR A 34 12.94 8.65 3.31
CA TYR A 34 13.54 7.90 4.41
C TYR A 34 14.14 6.56 3.97
N LEU A 35 13.45 5.82 3.10
CA LEU A 35 13.92 4.55 2.55
C LEU A 35 15.04 4.77 1.53
N LEU A 36 14.88 5.71 0.61
CA LEU A 36 15.88 6.03 -0.42
C LEU A 36 17.21 6.48 0.21
N SER A 37 17.17 7.33 1.25
CA SER A 37 18.37 7.76 1.99
C SER A 37 19.11 6.62 2.72
N ARG A 38 18.48 5.45 2.89
CA ARG A 38 19.07 4.25 3.51
C ARG A 38 19.48 3.18 2.49
N GLY A 39 19.50 3.55 1.20
CA GLY A 39 19.94 2.69 0.11
C GLY A 39 18.91 1.64 -0.30
N PHE A 40 17.62 1.84 0.01
CA PHE A 40 16.57 0.99 -0.55
C PHE A 40 16.37 1.29 -2.03
N VAL A 41 16.16 0.23 -2.82
CA VAL A 41 15.81 0.32 -4.23
C VAL A 41 14.30 0.31 -4.38
N TRP A 42 13.74 1.31 -5.06
CA TRP A 42 12.31 1.35 -5.36
C TRP A 42 12.00 0.46 -6.57
N ILE A 43 11.26 -0.62 -6.33
CA ILE A 43 10.79 -1.52 -7.39
C ILE A 43 9.34 -1.16 -7.75
N LEU A 44 9.04 -1.13 -9.04
CA LEU A 44 7.67 -0.90 -9.53
C LEU A 44 6.78 -2.14 -9.28
N PRO A 45 5.49 -1.95 -8.98
CA PRO A 45 4.63 -3.03 -8.56
C PRO A 45 4.27 -4.01 -9.70
N ILE A 46 4.09 -5.27 -9.32
CA ILE A 46 3.51 -6.31 -10.19
C ILE A 46 2.01 -6.39 -9.87
N MET A 47 1.17 -5.97 -10.81
CA MET A 47 -0.29 -5.92 -10.58
C MET A 47 -1.01 -7.23 -10.92
N LEU A 48 -0.44 -8.02 -11.83
CA LEU A 48 -1.01 -9.28 -12.31
C LEU A 48 0.05 -10.38 -12.26
N ALA A 49 -0.27 -11.50 -11.62
CA ALA A 49 0.64 -12.63 -11.51
C ALA A 49 -0.10 -13.97 -11.58
N LYS A 50 0.58 -15.03 -12.03
CA LYS A 50 0.03 -16.40 -12.02
C LYS A 50 -0.26 -16.89 -10.61
N SER A 51 0.59 -16.49 -9.67
CA SER A 51 0.48 -16.80 -8.26
C SER A 51 0.60 -15.51 -7.46
N THR A 52 -0.30 -15.34 -6.52
CA THR A 52 -0.30 -14.24 -5.54
C THR A 52 -0.44 -14.87 -4.15
N ASP A 53 -0.26 -14.06 -3.11
CA ASP A 53 -0.43 -14.54 -1.73
C ASP A 53 -1.75 -15.32 -1.56
N PRO A 54 -1.71 -16.60 -1.13
CA PRO A 54 -2.92 -17.37 -0.93
C PRO A 54 -3.75 -16.87 0.27
N LEU A 55 -3.17 -16.03 1.13
CA LEU A 55 -3.81 -15.44 2.32
C LEU A 55 -4.36 -16.53 3.28
N TRP A 56 -3.60 -17.63 3.47
CA TRP A 56 -4.02 -18.89 4.12
C TRP A 56 -3.45 -19.11 5.54
N PRO A 57 -4.18 -19.72 6.51
CA PRO A 57 -5.62 -19.69 6.76
C PRO A 57 -5.86 -18.93 8.08
N ASP A 58 -6.18 -17.65 8.03
CA ASP A 58 -6.78 -17.01 9.19
C ASP A 58 -8.27 -17.45 9.22
N PRO A 59 -8.79 -18.03 10.31
CA PRO A 59 -10.19 -18.46 10.43
C PRO A 59 -11.20 -17.33 10.21
N SER A 60 -10.74 -16.08 10.35
CA SER A 60 -11.52 -14.89 10.06
C SER A 60 -11.38 -14.43 8.60
N TYR A 61 -10.40 -14.94 7.86
CA TYR A 61 -10.11 -14.54 6.49
C TYR A 61 -11.20 -15.03 5.55
N SER A 62 -11.87 -14.09 4.89
CA SER A 62 -13.01 -14.40 4.07
C SER A 62 -12.90 -13.67 2.76
N ILE A 63 -12.08 -14.20 1.85
CA ILE A 63 -12.03 -13.73 0.47
C ILE A 63 -13.27 -14.27 -0.24
N GLU A 64 -14.16 -13.37 -0.65
CA GLU A 64 -15.34 -13.72 -1.42
C GLU A 64 -14.96 -14.06 -2.87
N LYS A 65 -14.00 -13.33 -3.44
CA LYS A 65 -13.64 -13.47 -4.85
C LYS A 65 -12.18 -13.12 -5.12
N ARG A 66 -11.57 -13.84 -6.07
CA ARG A 66 -10.30 -13.44 -6.69
C ARG A 66 -10.58 -13.00 -8.13
N VAL A 67 -10.10 -11.81 -8.50
CA VAL A 67 -10.20 -11.35 -9.88
C VAL A 67 -9.12 -12.04 -10.70
N GLU A 68 -9.56 -12.85 -11.66
CA GLU A 68 -8.71 -13.59 -12.58
C GLU A 68 -9.04 -13.17 -14.01
N VAL A 69 -8.02 -13.06 -14.85
CA VAL A 69 -8.14 -12.69 -16.26
C VAL A 69 -7.20 -13.56 -17.08
N GLU A 70 -7.62 -13.93 -18.29
CA GLU A 70 -6.77 -14.61 -19.25
C GLU A 70 -6.10 -13.58 -20.17
N ILE A 71 -4.77 -13.59 -20.21
CA ILE A 71 -3.96 -12.71 -21.04
C ILE A 71 -3.05 -13.60 -21.89
N TYR A 72 -3.21 -13.53 -23.22
CA TYR A 72 -2.43 -14.32 -24.17
C TYR A 72 -2.40 -15.82 -23.86
N GLY A 73 -3.55 -16.41 -23.51
CA GLY A 73 -3.67 -17.83 -23.14
C GLY A 73 -3.13 -18.17 -21.75
N VAL A 74 -2.77 -17.17 -20.95
CA VAL A 74 -2.27 -17.34 -19.58
C VAL A 74 -3.25 -16.75 -18.58
N LYS A 75 -3.76 -17.61 -17.67
CA LYS A 75 -4.57 -17.15 -16.54
C LYS A 75 -3.70 -16.47 -15.49
N VAL A 76 -4.00 -15.21 -15.19
CA VAL A 76 -3.34 -14.40 -14.16
C VAL A 76 -4.37 -13.84 -13.18
N LYS A 77 -3.91 -13.43 -12.01
CA LYS A 77 -4.74 -12.91 -10.92
C LYS A 77 -4.25 -11.54 -10.51
N THR A 78 -5.19 -10.71 -10.04
CA THR A 78 -4.86 -9.43 -9.39
C THR A 78 -4.03 -9.63 -8.13
N MET A 79 -3.07 -8.73 -7.92
CA MET A 79 -2.17 -8.78 -6.77
C MET A 79 -2.94 -8.61 -5.46
N GLN A 80 -2.83 -9.60 -4.58
CA GLN A 80 -3.42 -9.56 -3.24
C GLN A 80 -2.41 -9.06 -2.21
N SER A 81 -1.15 -9.42 -2.40
CA SER A 81 0.00 -9.09 -1.55
C SER A 81 1.27 -9.49 -2.27
N MET A 82 2.30 -8.65 -2.19
CA MET A 82 3.59 -8.88 -2.82
C MET A 82 4.51 -9.79 -1.99
N ILE A 83 4.04 -10.43 -0.91
CA ILE A 83 4.89 -11.21 0.02
C ILE A 83 5.79 -12.25 -0.68
N VAL A 84 5.26 -12.99 -1.67
CA VAL A 84 6.04 -13.97 -2.44
C VAL A 84 7.05 -13.25 -3.34
N HIS A 85 6.59 -12.22 -4.04
CA HIS A 85 7.38 -11.48 -5.03
C HIS A 85 8.54 -10.73 -4.38
N LYS A 86 8.32 -10.02 -3.26
CA LYS A 86 9.38 -9.28 -2.58
C LYS A 86 10.49 -10.19 -2.05
N ARG A 87 10.15 -11.40 -1.60
CA ARG A 87 11.14 -12.41 -1.18
C ARG A 87 11.96 -12.96 -2.35
N VAL A 88 11.32 -13.22 -3.49
CA VAL A 88 12.04 -13.64 -4.70
C VAL A 88 12.95 -12.53 -5.21
N LEU A 89 12.45 -11.28 -5.24
CA LEU A 89 13.21 -10.11 -5.68
C LEU A 89 14.45 -9.87 -4.81
N VAL A 90 14.31 -9.91 -3.48
CA VAL A 90 15.46 -9.72 -2.58
C VAL A 90 16.47 -10.88 -2.67
N SER A 91 16.01 -12.10 -2.99
CA SER A 91 16.91 -13.26 -3.12
C SER A 91 17.75 -13.27 -4.41
N LEU A 92 17.29 -12.56 -5.45
CA LEU A 92 17.92 -12.55 -6.78
C LEU A 92 18.44 -11.16 -7.18
N GLY A 93 18.17 -10.14 -6.37
CA GLY A 93 18.36 -8.74 -6.72
C GLY A 93 18.94 -7.93 -5.56
N PRO A 94 18.58 -6.63 -5.43
CA PRO A 94 19.10 -5.77 -4.39
C PRO A 94 18.77 -6.27 -2.98
N GLU A 95 19.68 -6.08 -2.03
CA GLU A 95 19.51 -6.51 -0.65
C GLU A 95 18.45 -5.70 0.12
N LYS A 96 18.07 -4.52 -0.37
CA LYS A 96 17.06 -3.64 0.25
C LYS A 96 16.12 -3.14 -0.83
N ILE A 97 14.85 -3.52 -0.73
CA ILE A 97 13.83 -3.11 -1.70
C ILE A 97 12.59 -2.58 -0.99
N PHE A 98 11.88 -1.69 -1.68
CA PHE A 98 10.51 -1.35 -1.32
C PHE A 98 9.65 -1.17 -2.57
N ILE A 99 8.35 -1.35 -2.39
CA ILE A 99 7.31 -1.29 -3.42
C ILE A 99 6.10 -0.61 -2.81
N LEU A 100 5.51 0.34 -3.54
CA LEU A 100 4.16 0.82 -3.28
C LEU A 100 3.20 -0.03 -4.11
N SER A 101 2.70 -1.10 -3.51
CA SER A 101 1.94 -2.17 -4.17
C SER A 101 0.45 -1.88 -4.16
N PRO A 102 -0.20 -1.61 -5.31
CA PRO A 102 -1.65 -1.66 -5.40
C PRO A 102 -2.09 -3.11 -5.22
N ASN A 103 -2.95 -3.34 -4.24
CA ASN A 103 -3.51 -4.64 -3.95
C ASN A 103 -5.04 -4.57 -4.07
N ILE A 104 -5.62 -5.63 -4.62
CA ILE A 104 -7.06 -5.81 -4.72
C ILE A 104 -7.45 -6.99 -3.83
N ARG A 105 -8.23 -6.80 -2.77
CA ARG A 105 -8.73 -7.88 -1.90
C ARG A 105 -10.25 -7.80 -1.78
N ILE A 106 -10.96 -8.72 -2.42
CA ILE A 106 -12.43 -8.77 -2.33
C ILE A 106 -12.79 -9.67 -1.16
N GLU A 107 -12.93 -9.06 0.01
CA GLU A 107 -13.37 -9.71 1.25
C GLU A 107 -14.90 -9.86 1.30
N ASN A 108 -15.41 -10.70 2.21
CA ASN A 108 -16.85 -10.89 2.39
C ASN A 108 -17.56 -9.57 2.69
N ARG A 109 -18.82 -9.50 2.26
CA ARG A 109 -19.72 -8.35 2.47
C ARG A 109 -19.81 -7.87 3.92
N ASP A 110 -19.75 -8.77 4.90
CA ASP A 110 -19.77 -8.40 6.33
C ASP A 110 -18.57 -7.50 6.70
N ARG A 111 -17.41 -7.72 6.08
CA ARG A 111 -16.20 -6.91 6.31
C ARG A 111 -16.27 -5.56 5.61
N HIS A 112 -16.90 -5.48 4.43
CA HIS A 112 -17.16 -4.21 3.75
C HIS A 112 -17.96 -3.23 4.64
N ALA A 113 -18.90 -3.74 5.44
CA ALA A 113 -19.72 -2.91 6.33
C ALA A 113 -18.94 -2.22 7.47
N THR A 114 -17.71 -2.65 7.76
CA THR A 114 -16.90 -2.07 8.86
C THR A 114 -16.30 -0.70 8.53
N GLY A 115 -16.30 -0.28 7.25
CA GLY A 115 -15.65 0.95 6.80
C GLY A 115 -14.12 0.96 6.85
N ARG A 116 -13.48 -0.17 7.19
CA ARG A 116 -12.01 -0.32 7.29
C ARG A 116 -11.40 -1.23 6.23
N HIS A 117 -12.23 -1.94 5.47
CA HIS A 117 -11.79 -2.90 4.46
C HIS A 117 -12.13 -2.36 3.07
N LEU A 118 -11.16 -1.70 2.46
CA LEU A 118 -11.24 -1.31 1.06
C LEU A 118 -10.89 -2.50 0.19
N TYR A 119 -11.62 -2.71 -0.91
CA TYR A 119 -11.28 -3.76 -1.85
C TYR A 119 -10.02 -3.42 -2.68
N GLU A 120 -9.64 -2.14 -2.73
CA GLU A 120 -8.43 -1.64 -3.39
C GLU A 120 -7.67 -0.74 -2.42
N PHE A 121 -6.36 -0.97 -2.27
CA PHE A 121 -5.49 -0.15 -1.44
C PHE A 121 -4.03 -0.27 -1.89
N THR A 122 -3.22 0.75 -1.56
CA THR A 122 -1.77 0.69 -1.76
C THR A 122 -1.10 0.27 -0.46
N GLN A 123 -0.28 -0.78 -0.52
CA GLN A 123 0.53 -1.27 0.59
C GLN A 123 1.98 -0.86 0.36
N LEU A 124 2.65 -0.34 1.39
CA LEU A 124 4.10 -0.22 1.39
C LEU A 124 4.70 -1.57 1.76
N ASP A 125 5.19 -2.30 0.75
CA ASP A 125 5.94 -3.53 0.92
C ASP A 125 7.43 -3.23 0.96
N LEU A 126 8.15 -3.76 1.94
CA LEU A 126 9.61 -3.74 1.98
C LEU A 126 10.18 -5.09 2.36
N GLU A 127 11.41 -5.33 1.95
CA GLU A 127 12.17 -6.53 2.28
C GLU A 127 13.67 -6.18 2.36
N VAL A 128 14.35 -6.74 3.36
CA VAL A 128 15.79 -6.54 3.57
C VAL A 128 16.45 -7.90 3.75
N ALA A 129 17.43 -8.21 2.91
CA ALA A 129 18.21 -9.43 3.01
C ALA A 129 18.92 -9.49 4.37
N TYR A 130 18.92 -10.68 4.98
CA TYR A 130 19.61 -10.98 6.24
C TYR A 130 19.14 -10.18 7.47
N ALA A 131 18.13 -9.32 7.36
CA ALA A 131 17.56 -8.59 8.47
C ALA A 131 16.75 -9.51 9.39
N LYS A 132 16.79 -9.24 10.68
CA LYS A 132 15.91 -9.87 11.67
C LYS A 132 14.68 -9.00 11.87
N MET A 133 13.65 -9.59 12.44
CA MET A 133 12.39 -8.90 12.77
C MET A 133 12.62 -7.58 13.54
N ASN A 134 13.53 -7.57 14.51
CA ASN A 134 13.84 -6.37 15.30
C ASN A 134 14.47 -5.25 14.46
N ASP A 135 15.25 -5.57 13.43
CA ASP A 135 15.84 -4.58 12.53
C ASP A 135 14.73 -3.91 11.70
N ILE A 136 13.77 -4.71 11.24
CA ILE A 136 12.60 -4.22 10.51
C ILE A 136 11.70 -3.38 11.39
N PHE A 137 11.44 -3.79 12.64
CA PHE A 137 10.63 -2.98 13.58
C PHE A 137 11.25 -1.61 13.84
N ARG A 138 12.56 -1.56 14.13
CA ARG A 138 13.27 -0.29 14.31
C ARG A 138 13.18 0.60 13.06
N LEU A 139 13.35 0.02 11.88
CA LEU A 139 13.22 0.74 10.61
C LEU A 139 11.83 1.38 10.47
N PHE A 140 10.75 0.62 10.74
CA PHE A 140 9.38 1.12 10.65
C PHE A 140 9.06 2.18 11.72
N GLU A 141 9.50 1.97 12.97
CA GLU A 141 9.30 2.93 14.06
C GLU A 141 9.94 4.28 13.73
N GLU A 142 11.21 4.27 13.29
CA GLU A 142 11.93 5.48 12.89
C GLU A 142 11.29 6.16 11.66
N MET A 143 10.88 5.36 10.67
CA MET A 143 10.22 5.87 9.46
C MET A 143 8.88 6.56 9.79
N ILE A 144 8.04 5.92 10.59
CA ILE A 144 6.73 6.46 10.98
C ILE A 144 6.93 7.71 11.84
N LYS A 145 7.86 7.67 12.80
CA LYS A 145 8.20 8.84 13.62
C LYS A 145 8.60 10.02 12.75
N LYS A 146 9.52 9.81 11.80
CA LYS A 146 9.97 10.85 10.87
C LYS A 146 8.82 11.40 10.01
N ALA A 147 7.97 10.52 9.48
CA ALA A 147 6.83 10.92 8.66
C ALA A 147 5.82 11.77 9.45
N VAL A 148 5.54 11.40 10.70
CA VAL A 148 4.64 12.18 11.58
C VAL A 148 5.26 13.53 11.95
N GLU A 149 6.56 13.57 12.23
CA GLU A 149 7.29 14.82 12.49
C GLU A 149 7.24 15.77 11.29
N ASP A 150 7.46 15.25 10.08
CA ASP A 150 7.41 16.03 8.84
C ASP A 150 6.00 16.58 8.57
N VAL A 151 4.96 15.75 8.74
CA VAL A 151 3.57 16.19 8.60
C VAL A 151 3.24 17.29 9.61
N LYS A 152 3.63 17.14 10.88
CA LYS A 152 3.40 18.18 11.90
C LYS A 152 4.12 19.50 11.58
N LYS A 153 5.30 19.41 10.95
CA LYS A 153 6.11 20.57 10.58
C LYS A 153 5.60 21.26 9.32
N GLU A 154 5.25 20.50 8.29
CA GLU A 154 4.98 21.02 6.94
C GLU A 154 3.48 21.18 6.64
N ARG A 155 2.61 20.50 7.40
CA ARG A 155 1.16 20.40 7.14
C ARG A 155 0.31 20.75 8.36
N ARG A 156 0.82 21.63 9.24
CA ARG A 156 0.11 22.06 10.45
C ARG A 156 -1.27 22.66 10.14
N GLU A 157 -1.34 23.56 9.17
CA GLU A 157 -2.59 24.20 8.74
C GLU A 157 -3.60 23.17 8.22
N ASP A 158 -3.12 22.18 7.45
CA ASP A 158 -3.96 21.09 6.96
C ASP A 158 -4.49 20.21 8.10
N LEU A 159 -3.70 20.00 9.16
CA LEU A 159 -4.11 19.23 10.34
C LEU A 159 -5.17 19.95 11.18
N GLU A 160 -5.13 21.28 11.25
CA GLU A 160 -6.11 22.10 11.99
C GLU A 160 -7.50 22.06 11.33
N LEU A 161 -7.61 21.59 10.08
CA LEU A 161 -8.85 21.47 9.31
C LEU A 161 -9.50 20.07 9.37
N LEU A 162 -8.84 19.07 10.00
CA LEU A 162 -9.33 17.69 10.10
C LEU A 162 -10.19 17.45 11.34
#